data_AF-A0A8X7T4Q9-F1
#
_entry.id   AF-A0A8X7T4Q9-F1
#
_cell.length_a   1.000
_cell.length_b   1.000
_cell.length_c   1.000
_cell.angle_alpha   90.00
_cell.angle_beta   90.00
_cell.angle_gamma   90.00
#
_symmetry.space_group_name_H-M   'P 1'
#
loop_
_entity.id
_entity.type
_entity.pdbx_description
1 polymer ?
#
loop_
_entity_poly.entity_id
_entity_poly.type
_entity_poly.pdbx_seq_one_letter_code
_entity_poly.pdbx_strand_id
1 'polypeptide(L)'
;MFLKASLFPTRCSARYLVSSPLKALALQEEVLQSRTYHQSMPDQRQKASKQPQYIALVALLFDPAGPEDENRIKAIQELREGHDKAANRWAPHVTIVPPFDVRYEEGPVEDELPIPEQTAGTDSSGVRSTSSTYTSLDLRASSPETEPYRLPEDIRAAYPPGLKAALGTFEEHIEKAVSSIPPSQVLLDEVGFFPLRAYHTIHIRPSLNDPAEPLHRLWSAVSSSLDSSAIQMKQPAKRARGPQSFKPHLTLGQSATGQEKGSIMNRAKAIIETQPLSCKVERFQLLFKNKSQSGPYLVWRDFSLKKAEAVNS
;
A
#
# COMPACT_ATOMS: atom_id res chain seq x y z
N MET A 1 12.73 -56.97 -9.20
CA MET A 1 12.49 -55.54 -8.88
C MET A 1 12.10 -54.83 -10.16
N PHE A 2 10.81 -54.48 -10.31
CA PHE A 2 10.27 -53.89 -11.53
C PHE A 2 10.38 -52.36 -11.50
N LEU A 3 11.12 -51.80 -12.45
CA LEU A 3 11.11 -50.37 -12.78
C LEU A 3 9.90 -50.09 -13.68
N LYS A 4 8.96 -49.28 -13.19
CA LYS A 4 7.88 -48.70 -14.00
C LYS A 4 8.30 -47.30 -14.43
N ALA A 5 8.65 -47.16 -15.71
CA ALA A 5 8.77 -45.89 -16.40
C ALA A 5 7.38 -45.45 -16.87
N SER A 6 6.90 -44.29 -16.42
CA SER A 6 5.67 -43.67 -16.88
C SER A 6 5.99 -42.56 -17.90
N LEU A 7 5.74 -42.87 -19.17
CA LEU A 7 5.72 -41.92 -20.29
C LEU A 7 4.38 -41.17 -20.27
N PHE A 8 4.42 -39.84 -20.16
CA PHE A 8 3.26 -38.98 -20.41
C PHE A 8 3.30 -38.46 -21.86
N PRO A 9 2.18 -38.47 -22.61
CA PRO A 9 2.14 -37.92 -23.96
C PRO A 9 1.87 -36.40 -23.93
N THR A 10 2.77 -35.64 -24.56
CA THR A 10 2.55 -34.25 -24.95
C THR A 10 1.62 -34.18 -26.16
N ARG A 11 0.44 -33.56 -26.00
CA ARG A 11 -0.38 -33.05 -27.11
C ARG A 11 -0.89 -31.65 -26.79
N CYS A 12 -0.13 -30.63 -27.21
CA CYS A 12 -0.66 -29.28 -27.39
C CYS A 12 -0.84 -29.04 -28.90
N SER A 13 -2.10 -29.10 -29.35
CA SER A 13 -2.50 -28.73 -30.71
C SER A 13 -2.85 -27.24 -30.70
N ALA A 14 -1.96 -26.40 -31.24
CA ALA A 14 -2.23 -24.98 -31.45
C ALA A 14 -2.82 -24.78 -32.84
N ARG A 15 -4.13 -24.49 -32.92
CA ARG A 15 -4.77 -23.97 -34.13
C ARG A 15 -4.66 -22.45 -34.11
N TYR A 16 -3.81 -21.89 -34.96
CA TYR A 16 -3.82 -20.46 -35.27
C TYR A 16 -4.91 -20.20 -36.31
N LEU A 17 -5.96 -19.47 -35.89
CA LEU A 17 -6.90 -18.86 -36.82
C LEU A 17 -6.29 -17.55 -37.32
N VAL A 18 -5.99 -17.53 -38.62
CA VAL A 18 -5.57 -16.35 -39.37
C VAL A 18 -6.80 -15.49 -39.60
N SER A 19 -6.84 -14.30 -39.01
CA SER A 19 -7.86 -13.28 -39.25
C SER A 19 -7.30 -12.24 -40.22
N SER A 20 -7.90 -12.18 -41.41
CA SER A 20 -7.59 -11.20 -42.47
C SER A 20 -7.78 -9.74 -42.04
N PRO A 21 -6.99 -8.79 -42.58
CA PRO A 21 -7.22 -7.36 -42.40
C PRO A 21 -7.81 -6.76 -43.68
N LEU A 22 -9.07 -6.33 -43.68
CA LEU A 22 -9.58 -5.50 -44.79
C LEU A 22 -10.79 -4.67 -44.34
N LYS A 23 -10.72 -3.37 -44.68
CA LYS A 23 -11.78 -2.34 -44.74
C LYS A 23 -12.02 -1.50 -43.49
N ALA A 24 -11.45 -0.28 -43.51
CA ALA A 24 -12.16 0.95 -43.10
C ALA A 24 -11.37 2.19 -43.54
N LEU A 25 -11.48 2.52 -44.83
CA LEU A 25 -11.28 3.87 -45.36
C LEU A 25 -12.61 4.26 -45.99
N ALA A 26 -13.34 5.18 -45.36
CA ALA A 26 -14.37 5.99 -46.01
C ALA A 26 -14.93 7.05 -45.05
N LEU A 27 -14.99 8.27 -45.57
CA LEU A 27 -15.90 9.37 -45.20
C LEU A 27 -15.51 10.21 -43.99
N GLN A 28 -14.59 11.13 -44.28
CA GLN A 28 -14.44 12.41 -43.62
C GLN A 28 -14.85 13.48 -44.64
N GLU A 29 -16.10 13.94 -44.62
CA GLU A 29 -16.48 15.23 -45.20
C GLU A 29 -17.87 15.68 -44.71
N GLU A 30 -17.95 16.98 -44.42
CA GLU A 30 -19.14 17.82 -44.28
C GLU A 30 -20.17 17.50 -43.17
N VAL A 31 -20.11 18.23 -42.05
CA VAL A 31 -21.22 19.09 -41.61
C VAL A 31 -20.63 20.28 -40.83
N LEU A 32 -20.49 21.40 -41.52
CA LEU A 32 -20.13 22.70 -40.98
C LEU A 32 -21.41 23.54 -40.97
N GLN A 33 -22.34 23.25 -40.07
CA GLN A 33 -23.57 24.04 -39.92
C GLN A 33 -23.92 24.28 -38.45
N SER A 34 -23.96 25.58 -38.12
CA SER A 34 -24.81 26.17 -37.08
C SER A 34 -24.39 25.97 -35.62
N ARG A 35 -23.26 26.61 -35.24
CA ARG A 35 -23.03 27.02 -33.84
C ARG A 35 -23.88 28.24 -33.52
N THR A 36 -25.14 28.00 -33.15
CA THR A 36 -25.99 28.99 -32.50
C THR A 36 -25.45 29.24 -31.09
N TYR A 37 -25.02 30.46 -30.81
CA TYR A 37 -24.61 30.92 -29.48
C TYR A 37 -25.85 30.96 -28.56
N HIS A 38 -26.17 29.85 -27.90
CA HIS A 38 -26.93 29.91 -26.66
C HIS A 38 -25.95 30.27 -25.53
N GLN A 39 -26.01 31.53 -25.08
CA GLN A 39 -25.55 31.93 -23.76
C GLN A 39 -26.38 31.17 -22.71
N SER A 40 -25.98 29.94 -22.41
CA SER A 40 -26.42 29.26 -21.21
C SER A 40 -25.75 29.95 -20.02
N MET A 41 -26.58 30.50 -19.13
CA MET A 41 -26.13 30.91 -17.80
C MET A 41 -25.37 29.73 -17.18
N PRO A 42 -24.15 29.92 -16.64
CA PRO A 42 -23.46 28.87 -15.92
C PRO A 42 -24.30 28.56 -14.68
N ASP A 43 -25.00 27.43 -14.75
CA ASP A 43 -25.71 26.79 -13.66
C ASP A 43 -24.73 26.70 -12.48
N GLN A 44 -24.83 27.66 -11.54
CA GLN A 44 -24.10 27.67 -10.27
C GLN A 44 -24.68 26.55 -9.40
N ARG A 45 -24.47 25.32 -9.86
CA ARG A 45 -24.60 24.13 -9.03
C ARG A 45 -23.58 24.31 -7.93
N GLN A 46 -24.05 24.74 -6.78
CA GLN A 46 -23.33 24.69 -5.53
C GLN A 46 -22.69 23.31 -5.45
N LYS A 47 -21.39 23.24 -5.71
CA LYS A 47 -20.64 21.99 -5.64
C LYS A 47 -20.69 21.62 -4.18
N ALA A 48 -21.59 20.71 -3.83
CA ALA A 48 -21.61 20.09 -2.52
C ALA A 48 -20.16 19.69 -2.22
N SER A 49 -19.59 20.32 -1.19
CA SER A 49 -18.23 20.05 -0.75
C SER A 49 -18.14 18.56 -0.47
N LYS A 50 -17.48 17.81 -1.36
CA LYS A 50 -17.26 16.39 -1.13
C LYS A 50 -16.21 16.30 -0.03
N GLN A 51 -16.61 15.75 1.10
CA GLN A 51 -15.69 15.47 2.20
C GLN A 51 -14.43 14.75 1.69
N PRO A 52 -13.25 15.11 2.20
CA PRO A 52 -12.00 14.45 1.82
C PRO A 52 -12.08 12.96 2.16
N GLN A 53 -11.69 12.11 1.20
CA GLN A 53 -11.66 10.67 1.40
C GLN A 53 -10.25 10.25 1.76
N TYR A 54 -10.10 9.39 2.77
CA TYR A 54 -8.82 8.88 3.21
C TYR A 54 -8.72 7.38 2.93
N ILE A 55 -7.51 6.95 2.62
CA ILE A 55 -7.16 5.55 2.42
C ILE A 55 -6.03 5.20 3.36
N ALA A 56 -6.14 4.04 4.02
CA ALA A 56 -5.12 3.52 4.91
C ALA A 56 -4.71 2.10 4.51
N LEU A 57 -3.55 1.67 4.96
CA LEU A 57 -3.04 0.32 4.80
C LEU A 57 -2.13 -0.05 5.96
N VAL A 58 -1.88 -1.34 6.15
CA VAL A 58 -0.91 -1.83 7.13
C VAL A 58 0.23 -2.52 6.41
N ALA A 59 1.46 -2.09 6.64
CA ALA A 59 2.64 -2.65 5.99
C ALA A 59 3.75 -2.97 7.00
N LEU A 60 4.43 -4.08 6.75
CA LEU A 60 5.68 -4.46 7.38
C LEU A 60 6.80 -3.86 6.53
N LEU A 61 7.51 -2.84 7.05
CA LEU A 61 8.75 -2.40 6.41
C LEU A 61 9.78 -3.52 6.52
N PHE A 62 10.54 -3.72 5.46
CA PHE A 62 11.56 -4.75 5.48
C PHE A 62 12.69 -4.35 6.44
N ASP A 63 12.97 -5.21 7.41
CA ASP A 63 14.05 -5.05 8.38
C ASP A 63 15.01 -6.25 8.24
N PRO A 64 16.24 -6.04 7.75
CA PRO A 64 17.18 -7.13 7.49
C PRO A 64 17.56 -7.87 8.78
N ALA A 65 17.64 -9.21 8.69
CA ALA A 65 18.02 -10.03 9.84
C ALA A 65 19.50 -9.87 10.24
N GLY A 66 20.37 -9.55 9.27
CA GLY A 66 21.78 -9.27 9.51
C GLY A 66 22.49 -8.57 8.34
N PRO A 67 23.82 -8.37 8.43
CA PRO A 67 24.59 -7.57 7.46
C PRO A 67 24.54 -8.07 6.01
N GLU A 68 24.41 -9.39 5.80
CA GLU A 68 24.26 -9.97 4.47
C GLU A 68 22.92 -9.57 3.82
N ASP A 69 21.85 -9.52 4.61
CA ASP A 69 20.53 -9.08 4.16
C ASP A 69 20.49 -7.57 3.89
N GLU A 70 21.25 -6.75 4.62
CA GLU A 70 21.36 -5.31 4.36
C GLU A 70 21.88 -5.03 2.94
N ASN A 71 22.92 -5.74 2.51
CA ASN A 71 23.47 -5.60 1.17
C ASN A 71 22.49 -6.06 0.10
N ARG A 72 21.79 -7.17 0.34
CA ARG A 72 20.72 -7.65 -0.57
C ARG A 72 19.56 -6.65 -0.67
N ILE A 73 19.21 -5.99 0.43
CA ILE A 73 18.16 -4.97 0.44
C ILE A 73 18.55 -3.73 -0.35
N LYS A 74 19.82 -3.29 -0.27
CA LYS A 74 20.34 -2.23 -1.14
C LYS A 74 20.20 -2.61 -2.61
N ALA A 75 20.61 -3.83 -2.99
CA ALA A 75 20.46 -4.33 -4.36
C ALA A 75 18.98 -4.43 -4.80
N ILE A 76 18.07 -4.80 -3.90
CA ILE A 76 16.62 -4.79 -4.14
C ILE A 76 16.12 -3.37 -4.36
N GLN A 77 16.55 -2.41 -3.54
CA GLN A 77 16.13 -1.03 -3.66
C GLN A 77 16.63 -0.43 -4.99
N GLU A 78 17.88 -0.69 -5.38
CA GLU A 78 18.40 -0.31 -6.71
C GLU A 78 17.58 -0.93 -7.86
N LEU A 79 17.19 -2.20 -7.73
CA LEU A 79 16.31 -2.85 -8.71
C LEU A 79 14.93 -2.16 -8.76
N ARG A 80 14.36 -1.82 -7.60
CA ARG A 80 13.08 -1.12 -7.49
C ARG A 80 13.14 0.27 -8.11
N GLU A 81 14.20 1.03 -7.89
CA GLU A 81 14.34 2.38 -8.45
C GLU A 81 14.27 2.40 -9.98
N GLY A 82 14.76 1.34 -10.64
CA GLY A 82 14.68 1.20 -12.09
C GLY A 82 13.32 0.72 -12.62
N HIS A 83 12.50 0.04 -11.80
CA HIS A 83 11.35 -0.74 -12.32
C HIS A 83 10.05 -0.63 -11.50
N ASP A 84 10.06 -0.05 -10.30
CA ASP A 84 8.89 0.16 -9.45
C ASP A 84 8.61 1.67 -9.33
N LYS A 85 7.48 2.11 -9.91
CA LYS A 85 7.01 3.51 -9.77
C LYS A 85 6.74 3.91 -8.33
N ALA A 86 6.70 2.98 -7.40
CA ALA A 86 6.54 3.24 -5.99
C ALA A 86 7.87 3.31 -5.23
N ALA A 87 9.02 3.01 -5.83
CA ALA A 87 10.31 2.96 -5.15
C ALA A 87 10.66 4.24 -4.37
N ASN A 88 10.34 5.41 -4.95
CA ASN A 88 10.58 6.72 -4.33
C ASN A 88 9.51 7.16 -3.31
N ARG A 89 8.42 6.40 -3.17
CA ARG A 89 7.30 6.74 -2.27
C ARG A 89 7.40 6.05 -0.91
N TRP A 90 8.12 4.93 -0.84
CA TRP A 90 8.26 4.09 0.36
C TRP A 90 9.33 3.02 0.16
N ALA A 91 9.99 2.70 1.27
CA ALA A 91 10.98 1.64 1.38
C ALA A 91 10.42 0.25 0.99
N PRO A 92 11.29 -0.74 0.75
CA PRO A 92 10.85 -2.11 0.51
C PRO A 92 10.01 -2.62 1.69
N HIS A 93 8.87 -3.24 1.39
CA HIS A 93 7.90 -3.63 2.41
C HIS A 93 7.05 -4.81 1.93
N VAL A 94 6.38 -5.46 2.88
CA VAL A 94 5.32 -6.43 2.65
C VAL A 94 4.00 -5.82 3.12
N THR A 95 3.02 -5.71 2.22
CA THR A 95 1.68 -5.26 2.61
C THR A 95 1.01 -6.34 3.45
N ILE A 96 0.67 -6.03 4.70
CA ILE A 96 -0.06 -6.93 5.61
C ILE A 96 -1.55 -6.79 5.32
N VAL A 97 -2.12 -5.60 5.51
CA VAL A 97 -3.52 -5.32 5.16
C VAL A 97 -3.55 -4.44 3.91
N PRO A 98 -4.18 -4.90 2.81
CA PRO A 98 -4.33 -4.10 1.59
C PRO A 98 -5.05 -2.77 1.85
N PRO A 99 -4.88 -1.77 0.96
CA PRO A 99 -5.51 -0.48 1.14
C PRO A 99 -7.03 -0.55 1.35
N PHE A 100 -7.53 0.20 2.33
CA PHE A 100 -8.95 0.32 2.69
C PHE A 100 -9.34 1.78 2.90
N ASP A 101 -10.60 2.11 2.58
CA ASP A 101 -11.14 3.46 2.80
C ASP A 101 -11.41 3.66 4.30
N VAL A 102 -10.91 4.77 4.86
CA VAL A 102 -11.19 5.16 6.24
C VAL A 102 -12.46 5.99 6.25
N ARG A 103 -13.51 5.46 6.86
CA ARG A 103 -14.75 6.21 7.07
C ARG A 103 -14.76 6.80 8.46
N TYR A 104 -15.24 8.02 8.53
CA TYR A 104 -15.46 8.72 9.77
C TYR A 104 -16.72 9.58 9.65
N GLU A 105 -17.35 9.82 10.79
CA GLU A 105 -18.42 10.81 10.89
C GLU A 105 -17.78 12.14 11.23
N GLU A 106 -18.10 13.19 10.48
CA GLU A 106 -17.85 14.54 10.96
C GLU A 106 -18.79 14.71 12.16
N GLY A 107 -18.22 14.97 13.33
CA GLY A 107 -19.02 15.40 14.47
C GLY A 107 -19.89 16.60 14.06
N PRO A 108 -21.00 16.85 14.76
CA PRO A 108 -21.74 18.09 14.55
C PRO A 108 -20.70 19.22 14.55
N VAL A 109 -20.66 19.99 13.47
CA VAL A 109 -19.93 21.26 13.48
C VAL A 109 -20.59 21.98 14.63
N GLU A 110 -19.91 22.04 15.78
CA GLU A 110 -20.41 22.84 16.90
C GLU A 110 -20.60 24.21 16.28
N ASP A 111 -21.87 24.58 16.07
CA ASP A 111 -22.25 25.81 15.39
C ASP A 111 -21.37 26.88 16.01
N GLU A 112 -20.43 27.42 15.22
CA GLU A 112 -19.48 28.41 15.68
C GLU A 112 -20.30 29.42 16.44
N LEU A 113 -20.19 29.40 17.79
CA LEU A 113 -20.92 30.34 18.62
C LEU A 113 -20.58 31.70 18.03
N PRO A 114 -21.61 32.50 17.65
CA PRO A 114 -21.43 33.67 16.81
C PRO A 114 -20.25 34.46 17.34
N ILE A 115 -19.16 34.49 16.57
CA ILE A 115 -17.93 35.15 16.96
C ILE A 115 -18.35 36.58 17.33
N PRO A 116 -18.17 37.02 18.59
CA PRO A 116 -18.53 38.36 18.99
C PRO A 116 -17.89 39.32 17.99
N GLU A 117 -18.69 40.21 17.37
CA GLU A 117 -18.23 41.21 16.41
C GLU A 117 -16.99 41.92 16.97
N GLN A 118 -15.80 41.47 16.54
CA GLN A 118 -14.56 42.14 16.86
C GLN A 118 -14.48 43.34 15.94
N THR A 119 -14.74 44.50 16.54
CA THR A 119 -14.54 45.83 15.96
C THR A 119 -13.19 45.91 15.26
N ALA A 120 -13.25 46.30 14.00
CA ALA A 120 -12.15 46.40 13.05
C ALA A 120 -10.89 47.08 13.64
N GLY A 121 -9.85 46.27 13.87
CA GLY A 121 -8.47 46.72 14.03
C GLY A 121 -7.66 46.23 12.84
N THR A 122 -7.33 47.13 11.93
CA THR A 122 -6.56 46.87 10.72
C THR A 122 -5.11 46.57 11.07
N ASP A 123 -4.67 45.31 10.97
CA ASP A 123 -3.25 44.99 10.82
C ASP A 123 -3.05 43.80 9.89
N SER A 124 -2.24 44.04 8.85
CA SER A 124 -2.07 43.19 7.68
C SER A 124 -0.73 42.46 7.76
N SER A 125 -0.73 41.25 8.33
CA SER A 125 0.44 40.35 8.30
C SER A 125 0.08 39.05 7.58
N GLY A 126 0.57 38.91 6.35
CA GLY A 126 0.31 37.78 5.47
C GLY A 126 0.86 36.45 6.01
N VAL A 127 -0.04 35.56 6.43
CA VAL A 127 0.31 34.19 6.81
C VAL A 127 0.55 33.37 5.54
N ARG A 128 1.82 33.09 5.26
CA ARG A 128 2.24 32.19 4.17
C ARG A 128 1.77 30.76 4.47
N SER A 129 0.95 30.21 3.59
CA SER A 129 0.61 28.80 3.58
C SER A 129 1.86 27.97 3.29
N THR A 130 2.50 27.44 4.34
CA THR A 130 3.68 26.56 4.23
C THR A 130 3.24 25.18 3.79
N SER A 131 3.19 24.97 2.47
CA SER A 131 3.18 23.65 1.83
C SER A 131 4.47 22.90 2.23
N SER A 132 4.45 22.22 3.38
CA SER A 132 5.56 21.41 3.86
C SER A 132 5.67 20.13 3.03
N THR A 133 6.79 19.97 2.32
CA THR A 133 7.12 18.79 1.51
C THR A 133 7.61 17.66 2.43
N TYR A 134 6.73 17.10 3.26
CA TYR A 134 7.07 15.98 4.11
C TYR A 134 7.06 14.67 3.32
N THR A 135 8.24 14.17 2.95
CA THR A 135 8.40 12.83 2.38
C THR A 135 8.52 11.79 3.49
N SER A 136 7.68 10.75 3.42
CA SER A 136 7.59 9.65 4.40
C SER A 136 8.92 8.93 4.69
N LEU A 137 9.87 8.99 3.75
CA LEU A 137 11.21 8.41 3.89
C LEU A 137 12.12 9.21 4.84
N ASP A 138 11.92 10.53 5.00
CA ASP A 138 12.79 11.38 5.82
C ASP A 138 12.41 11.39 7.30
N LEU A 139 11.19 10.95 7.65
CA LEU A 139 10.65 10.99 9.01
C LEU A 139 11.36 10.06 10.01
N ARG A 140 12.22 9.16 9.53
CA ARG A 140 12.91 8.19 10.38
C ARG A 140 14.37 8.54 10.70
N ALA A 141 14.93 9.59 10.08
CA ALA A 141 16.38 9.76 10.00
C ALA A 141 17.11 10.08 11.33
N SER A 142 16.44 10.20 12.48
CA SER A 142 17.13 10.66 13.69
C SER A 142 16.54 10.27 15.06
N SER A 143 15.55 9.37 15.13
CA SER A 143 15.04 8.94 16.45
C SER A 143 15.78 7.68 16.94
N PRO A 144 16.14 7.59 18.24
CA PRO A 144 16.76 6.39 18.81
C PRO A 144 15.90 5.16 18.51
N GLU A 145 16.55 4.05 18.14
CA GLU A 145 15.93 2.82 17.59
C GLU A 145 14.79 2.25 18.44
N THR A 146 14.68 2.66 19.70
CA THR A 146 13.82 2.07 20.72
C THR A 146 12.38 2.58 20.73
N GLU A 147 12.10 3.82 20.29
CA GLU A 147 10.72 4.35 20.37
C GLU A 147 9.91 4.09 19.08
N PRO A 148 8.68 3.53 19.18
CA PRO A 148 7.78 3.42 18.05
C PRO A 148 7.42 4.83 17.54
N TYR A 149 7.64 5.09 16.26
CA TYR A 149 7.26 6.37 15.67
C TYR A 149 5.75 6.57 15.71
N ARG A 150 5.33 7.80 15.99
CA ARG A 150 3.94 8.28 15.85
C ARG A 150 3.95 9.61 15.11
N LEU A 151 2.92 9.85 14.30
CA LEU A 151 2.75 11.15 13.66
C LEU A 151 2.69 12.24 14.76
N PRO A 152 3.48 13.32 14.67
CA PRO A 152 3.47 14.40 15.65
C PRO A 152 2.06 14.94 15.92
N GLU A 153 1.76 15.25 17.19
CA GLU A 153 0.39 15.58 17.61
C GLU A 153 -0.11 16.88 16.98
N ASP A 154 0.75 17.85 16.74
CA ASP A 154 0.45 19.09 16.00
C ASP A 154 0.03 18.80 14.55
N ILE A 155 0.71 17.87 13.88
CA ILE A 155 0.34 17.42 12.53
C ILE A 155 -0.96 16.60 12.58
N ARG A 156 -1.11 15.70 13.56
CA ARG A 156 -2.36 14.95 13.77
C ARG A 156 -3.52 15.90 13.97
N ALA A 157 -3.35 16.93 14.80
CA ALA A 157 -4.39 17.89 15.16
C ALA A 157 -5.02 18.56 13.94
N ALA A 158 -4.24 18.78 12.87
CA ALA A 158 -4.69 19.37 11.61
C ALA A 158 -5.65 18.49 10.78
N TYR A 159 -5.79 17.19 11.11
CA TYR A 159 -6.73 16.30 10.43
C TYR A 159 -8.13 16.34 11.05
N PRO A 160 -9.19 16.02 10.26
CA PRO A 160 -10.56 16.00 10.75
C PRO A 160 -10.71 15.17 12.05
N PRO A 161 -11.42 15.67 13.07
CA PRO A 161 -11.61 14.95 14.34
C PRO A 161 -12.13 13.53 14.17
N GLY A 162 -13.10 13.31 13.29
CA GLY A 162 -13.62 11.99 13.00
C GLY A 162 -12.57 11.04 12.42
N LEU A 163 -11.68 11.52 11.54
CA LEU A 163 -10.59 10.70 11.00
C LEU A 163 -9.64 10.27 12.11
N LYS A 164 -9.26 11.20 13.00
CA LYS A 164 -8.41 10.93 14.16
C LYS A 164 -9.03 9.88 15.06
N ALA A 165 -10.31 10.02 15.38
CA ALA A 165 -11.05 9.07 16.20
C ALA A 165 -11.09 7.68 15.55
N ALA A 166 -11.45 7.60 14.26
CA ALA A 166 -11.52 6.32 13.54
C ALA A 166 -10.17 5.59 13.50
N LEU A 167 -9.08 6.30 13.16
CA LEU A 167 -7.75 5.72 13.16
C LEU A 167 -7.27 5.37 14.57
N GLY A 168 -7.60 6.17 15.59
CA GLY A 168 -7.31 5.89 16.99
C GLY A 168 -8.01 4.64 17.52
N THR A 169 -9.30 4.45 17.23
CA THR A 169 -10.01 3.21 17.58
C THR A 169 -9.36 2.00 16.92
N PHE A 170 -9.00 2.10 15.63
CA PHE A 170 -8.34 1.01 14.94
C PHE A 170 -6.95 0.71 15.50
N GLU A 171 -6.20 1.75 15.88
CA GLU A 171 -4.92 1.67 16.56
C GLU A 171 -4.99 0.81 17.84
N GLU A 172 -5.97 1.09 18.71
CA GLU A 172 -6.22 0.32 19.94
C GLU A 172 -6.55 -1.14 19.64
N HIS A 173 -7.38 -1.39 18.63
CA HIS A 173 -7.72 -2.76 18.23
C HIS A 173 -6.54 -3.53 17.64
N ILE A 174 -5.65 -2.88 16.88
CA ILE A 174 -4.40 -3.50 16.41
C ILE A 174 -3.55 -3.86 17.62
N GLU A 175 -3.30 -2.89 18.51
CA GLU A 175 -2.41 -3.07 19.66
C GLU A 175 -2.85 -4.24 20.54
N LYS A 176 -4.16 -4.37 20.77
CA LYS A 176 -4.74 -5.51 21.48
C LYS A 176 -4.58 -6.83 20.71
N ALA A 177 -4.78 -6.85 19.39
CA ALA A 177 -4.74 -8.09 18.61
C ALA A 177 -3.32 -8.63 18.41
N VAL A 178 -2.32 -7.75 18.36
CA VAL A 178 -0.92 -8.16 18.16
C VAL A 178 -0.14 -8.36 19.46
N SER A 179 -0.75 -8.10 20.63
CA SER A 179 -0.06 -8.17 21.93
C SER A 179 0.46 -9.57 22.27
N SER A 180 -0.10 -10.62 21.67
CA SER A 180 0.30 -12.02 21.86
C SER A 180 1.19 -12.56 20.73
N ILE A 181 1.48 -11.77 19.71
CA ILE A 181 2.30 -12.19 18.58
C ILE A 181 3.77 -11.90 18.90
N PRO A 182 4.63 -12.93 19.02
CA PRO A 182 6.04 -12.70 19.28
C PRO A 182 6.75 -12.16 18.03
N PRO A 183 7.84 -11.38 18.20
CA PRO A 183 8.85 -11.17 17.20
C PRO A 183 9.28 -12.47 16.54
N SER A 184 9.53 -12.41 15.24
CA SER A 184 9.87 -13.58 14.44
C SER A 184 10.69 -13.19 13.22
N GLN A 185 11.03 -14.17 12.40
CA GLN A 185 11.81 -14.00 11.18
C GLN A 185 11.13 -14.76 10.05
N VAL A 186 11.25 -14.25 8.83
CA VAL A 186 10.67 -14.84 7.63
C VAL A 186 11.70 -14.85 6.51
N LEU A 187 11.72 -15.92 5.73
CA LEU A 187 12.57 -16.06 4.55
C LEU A 187 11.78 -15.73 3.28
N LEU A 188 12.39 -14.94 2.41
CA LEU A 188 11.93 -14.64 1.06
C LEU A 188 12.92 -15.26 0.07
N ASP A 189 12.58 -16.41 -0.49
CA ASP A 189 13.46 -17.28 -1.29
C ASP A 189 12.90 -17.59 -2.69
N GLU A 190 11.68 -17.15 -3.00
CA GLU A 190 11.06 -17.41 -4.30
C GLU A 190 10.75 -16.11 -5.06
N VAL A 191 11.25 -16.00 -6.30
CA VAL A 191 10.88 -14.92 -7.23
C VAL A 191 9.64 -15.32 -8.02
N GLY A 192 8.59 -14.52 -7.89
CA GLY A 192 7.31 -14.72 -8.58
C GLY A 192 6.89 -13.53 -9.42
N PHE A 193 5.78 -13.70 -10.13
CA PHE A 193 5.06 -12.59 -10.75
C PHE A 193 3.56 -12.86 -10.77
N PHE A 194 2.75 -11.81 -10.87
CA PHE A 194 1.35 -11.94 -11.26
C PHE A 194 1.01 -10.96 -12.38
N PRO A 195 0.15 -11.39 -13.34
CA PRO A 195 -0.27 -10.52 -14.43
C PRO A 195 -1.33 -9.53 -13.95
N LEU A 196 -1.21 -8.29 -14.42
CA LEU A 196 -2.25 -7.27 -14.37
C LEU A 196 -2.61 -6.87 -15.80
N ARG A 197 -3.69 -6.10 -15.96
CA ARG A 197 -4.23 -5.77 -17.28
C ARG A 197 -3.20 -5.09 -18.21
N ALA A 198 -2.33 -4.25 -17.65
CA ALA A 198 -1.37 -3.44 -18.41
C ALA A 198 0.10 -3.80 -18.19
N TYR A 199 0.42 -4.62 -17.18
CA TYR A 199 1.80 -4.94 -16.80
C TYR A 199 1.85 -6.19 -15.94
N HIS A 200 3.04 -6.71 -15.70
CA HIS A 200 3.32 -7.76 -14.73
C HIS A 200 3.91 -7.13 -13.47
N THR A 201 3.52 -7.60 -12.28
CA THR A 201 4.22 -7.23 -11.04
C THR A 201 5.15 -8.36 -10.65
N ILE A 202 6.44 -8.06 -10.54
CA ILE A 202 7.49 -8.99 -10.13
C ILE A 202 7.73 -8.80 -8.64
N HIS A 203 7.88 -9.90 -7.90
CA HIS A 203 8.01 -9.88 -6.44
C HIS A 203 8.89 -11.02 -5.93
N ILE A 204 9.39 -10.88 -4.69
CA ILE A 204 9.94 -11.99 -3.90
C ILE A 204 8.92 -12.37 -2.83
N ARG A 205 8.81 -13.66 -2.53
CA ARG A 205 7.89 -14.21 -1.53
C ARG A 205 8.54 -15.39 -0.79
N PRO A 206 7.98 -15.79 0.36
CA PRO A 206 8.29 -17.07 0.98
C PRO A 206 7.89 -18.23 0.06
N SER A 207 8.72 -19.27 0.00
CA SER A 207 8.43 -20.49 -0.74
C SER A 207 7.30 -21.28 -0.09
N LEU A 208 6.74 -22.22 -0.84
CA LEU A 208 5.66 -23.08 -0.34
C LEU A 208 6.14 -24.05 0.75
N ASN A 209 7.44 -24.29 0.86
CA ASN A 209 8.02 -25.22 1.82
C ASN A 209 8.33 -24.56 3.17
N ASP A 210 8.49 -23.24 3.18
CA ASP A 210 8.65 -22.43 4.40
C ASP A 210 7.43 -21.49 4.51
N PRO A 211 6.29 -22.01 5.03
CA PRO A 211 5.09 -21.21 5.11
C PRO A 211 5.37 -19.98 5.95
N ALA A 212 4.97 -18.83 5.43
CA ALA A 212 5.13 -17.50 6.03
C ALA A 212 4.26 -17.30 7.28
N GLU A 213 4.20 -18.29 8.15
CA GLU A 213 3.30 -18.41 9.28
C GLU A 213 3.33 -17.17 10.19
N PRO A 214 4.49 -16.55 10.48
CA PRO A 214 4.47 -15.31 11.23
C PRO A 214 3.72 -14.16 10.53
N LEU A 215 3.84 -14.03 9.22
CA LEU A 215 3.09 -13.02 8.45
C LEU A 215 1.61 -13.35 8.37
N HIS A 216 1.25 -14.64 8.26
CA HIS A 216 -0.15 -15.07 8.27
C HIS A 216 -0.81 -14.81 9.62
N ARG A 217 -0.12 -15.08 10.73
CA ARG A 217 -0.61 -14.75 12.09
C ARG A 217 -0.80 -13.25 12.27
N LEU A 218 0.19 -12.45 11.87
CA LEU A 218 0.11 -10.99 11.90
C LEU A 218 -1.05 -10.47 11.05
N TRP A 219 -1.15 -10.94 9.81
CA TRP A 219 -2.25 -10.58 8.90
C TRP A 219 -3.62 -10.93 9.48
N SER A 220 -3.78 -12.13 10.03
CA SER A 220 -5.04 -12.59 10.61
C SER A 220 -5.45 -11.69 11.78
N ALA A 221 -4.53 -11.44 12.72
CA ALA A 221 -4.81 -10.61 13.89
C ALA A 221 -5.21 -9.18 13.51
N VAL A 222 -4.41 -8.52 12.66
CA VAL A 222 -4.68 -7.14 12.23
C VAL A 222 -5.96 -7.04 11.39
N SER A 223 -6.25 -8.03 10.54
CA SER A 223 -7.47 -8.04 9.73
C SER A 223 -8.73 -8.19 10.60
N SER A 224 -8.70 -9.05 11.62
CA SER A 224 -9.80 -9.18 12.57
C SER A 224 -10.06 -7.92 13.40
N SER A 225 -9.01 -7.14 13.71
CA SER A 225 -9.15 -5.81 14.34
C SER A 225 -9.90 -4.82 13.47
N LEU A 226 -9.74 -4.94 12.15
CA LEU A 226 -10.38 -4.06 11.19
C LEU A 226 -11.90 -4.23 11.22
N ASP A 227 -12.37 -5.49 11.21
CA ASP A 227 -13.79 -5.84 11.30
C ASP A 227 -14.44 -5.31 12.60
N SER A 228 -13.65 -5.20 13.67
CA SER A 228 -14.12 -4.73 14.99
C SER A 228 -14.14 -3.19 15.11
N SER A 229 -13.38 -2.47 14.28
CA SER A 229 -13.10 -1.02 14.44
C SER A 229 -14.19 -0.08 13.93
N ALA A 230 -15.36 -0.58 13.51
CA ALA A 230 -16.39 0.17 12.78
C ALA A 230 -15.91 0.83 11.47
N ILE A 231 -14.61 0.76 11.14
CA ILE A 231 -14.07 1.14 9.83
C ILE A 231 -14.61 0.16 8.80
N GLN A 232 -15.64 0.58 8.08
CA GLN A 232 -16.19 -0.25 7.01
C GLN A 232 -15.19 -0.40 5.87
N MET A 233 -14.59 -1.59 5.79
CA MET A 233 -13.89 -2.04 4.61
C MET A 233 -14.86 -2.11 3.42
N LYS A 234 -14.90 -1.06 2.59
CA LYS A 234 -15.34 -1.20 1.21
C LYS A 234 -14.22 -1.88 0.42
N GLN A 235 -13.87 -3.10 0.82
CA GLN A 235 -13.21 -4.00 -0.12
C GLN A 235 -14.15 -4.12 -1.31
N PRO A 236 -13.70 -3.86 -2.55
CA PRO A 236 -14.55 -4.04 -3.71
C PRO A 236 -15.11 -5.46 -3.65
N ALA A 237 -16.44 -5.60 -3.57
CA ALA A 237 -17.16 -6.83 -3.19
C ALA A 237 -16.77 -8.10 -3.97
N LYS A 238 -16.07 -7.96 -5.10
CA LYS A 238 -15.46 -9.04 -5.88
C LYS A 238 -14.17 -9.63 -5.26
N ARG A 239 -13.73 -9.16 -4.09
CA ARG A 239 -12.50 -9.61 -3.42
C ARG A 239 -12.69 -9.90 -1.93
N ALA A 240 -13.88 -10.37 -1.52
CA ALA A 240 -14.00 -11.10 -0.26
C ALA A 240 -13.23 -12.42 -0.38
N ARG A 241 -11.91 -12.32 -0.35
CA ARG A 241 -11.03 -13.46 -0.51
C ARG A 241 -10.91 -14.11 0.86
N GLY A 242 -11.17 -15.41 0.94
CA GLY A 242 -11.14 -16.16 2.19
C GLY A 242 -9.76 -16.14 2.88
N PRO A 243 -9.65 -16.80 4.05
CA PRO A 243 -8.42 -16.86 4.85
C PRO A 243 -7.15 -17.22 4.08
N GLN A 244 -7.27 -18.01 3.01
CA GLN A 244 -6.16 -18.49 2.18
C GLN A 244 -5.68 -17.50 1.10
N SER A 245 -6.13 -16.25 1.14
CA SER A 245 -5.90 -15.31 0.06
C SER A 245 -4.73 -14.36 0.25
N PHE A 246 -4.25 -14.26 1.48
CA PHE A 246 -3.06 -13.52 1.82
C PHE A 246 -1.86 -14.24 1.21
N LYS A 247 -1.12 -13.52 0.38
CA LYS A 247 0.11 -14.00 -0.26
C LYS A 247 1.18 -12.95 0.04
N PRO A 248 1.94 -13.10 1.14
CA PRO A 248 2.95 -12.12 1.51
C PRO A 248 4.00 -12.06 0.41
N HIS A 249 4.31 -10.86 -0.04
CA HIS A 249 5.31 -10.62 -1.07
C HIS A 249 5.87 -9.20 -0.97
N LEU A 250 7.12 -9.06 -1.38
CA LEU A 250 7.81 -7.78 -1.54
C LEU A 250 7.89 -7.48 -3.04
N THR A 251 7.29 -6.36 -3.46
CA THR A 251 7.29 -5.95 -4.88
C THR A 251 8.65 -5.39 -5.28
N LEU A 252 9.19 -5.91 -6.38
CA LEU A 252 10.49 -5.53 -6.93
C LEU A 252 10.39 -4.59 -8.12
N GLY A 253 9.29 -4.66 -8.87
CA GLY A 253 9.16 -3.93 -10.11
C GLY A 253 7.93 -4.31 -10.90
N GLN A 254 7.68 -3.54 -11.95
CA GLN A 254 6.59 -3.72 -12.88
C GLN A 254 7.14 -3.71 -14.30
N SER A 255 6.63 -4.57 -15.17
CA SER A 255 7.06 -4.60 -16.57
C SER A 255 5.88 -4.68 -17.54
N ALA A 256 5.92 -3.90 -18.62
CA ALA A 256 4.91 -3.98 -19.67
C ALA A 256 5.19 -5.13 -20.66
N THR A 257 6.46 -5.53 -20.81
CA THR A 257 6.89 -6.51 -21.82
C THR A 257 7.41 -7.81 -21.18
N GLY A 258 7.38 -8.91 -21.95
CA GLY A 258 7.91 -10.20 -21.49
C GLY A 258 9.44 -10.20 -21.32
N GLN A 259 10.16 -9.45 -22.16
CA GLN A 259 11.62 -9.32 -22.08
C GLN A 259 12.06 -8.59 -20.81
N GLU A 260 11.44 -7.44 -20.53
CA GLU A 260 11.71 -6.68 -19.30
C GLU A 260 11.35 -7.50 -18.06
N LYS A 261 10.21 -8.19 -18.06
CA LYS A 261 9.84 -9.14 -17.00
C LYS A 261 10.96 -10.16 -16.73
N GLY A 262 11.46 -10.79 -17.80
CA GLY A 262 12.53 -11.78 -17.71
C GLY A 262 13.83 -11.19 -17.14
N SER A 263 14.19 -9.98 -17.57
CA SER A 263 15.36 -9.26 -17.05
C SER A 263 15.25 -8.98 -15.55
N ILE A 264 14.11 -8.41 -15.10
CA ILE A 264 13.87 -8.11 -13.67
C ILE A 264 13.90 -9.41 -12.86
N MET A 265 13.23 -10.47 -13.32
CA MET A 265 13.20 -11.76 -12.62
C MET A 265 14.58 -12.40 -12.51
N ASN A 266 15.42 -12.32 -13.55
CA ASN A 266 16.78 -12.87 -13.50
C ASN A 266 17.67 -12.10 -12.53
N ARG A 267 17.59 -10.76 -12.54
CA ARG A 267 18.31 -9.92 -11.56
C ARG A 267 17.85 -10.23 -10.14
N ALA A 268 16.54 -10.35 -9.92
CA ALA A 268 15.97 -10.70 -8.62
C ALA A 268 16.46 -12.06 -8.11
N LYS A 269 16.51 -13.07 -9.00
CA LYS A 269 17.02 -14.40 -8.66
C LYS A 269 18.49 -14.34 -8.26
N ALA A 270 19.31 -13.61 -9.01
CA ALA A 270 20.73 -13.45 -8.69
C ALA A 270 20.96 -12.82 -7.30
N ILE A 271 20.07 -11.93 -6.84
CA ILE A 271 20.16 -11.33 -5.50
C ILE A 271 19.97 -12.37 -4.37
N ILE A 272 19.11 -13.37 -4.57
CA ILE A 272 18.75 -14.38 -3.56
C ILE A 272 19.31 -15.79 -3.86
N GLU A 273 20.11 -15.93 -4.92
CA GLU A 273 20.62 -17.23 -5.39
C GLU A 273 21.58 -17.86 -4.39
N THR A 274 22.42 -17.03 -3.75
CA THR A 274 23.39 -17.50 -2.77
C THR A 274 22.75 -17.82 -1.43
N GLN A 275 21.69 -17.09 -1.06
CA GLN A 275 20.97 -17.28 0.19
C GLN A 275 19.59 -16.61 0.13
N PRO A 276 18.57 -17.20 0.78
CA PRO A 276 17.29 -16.55 1.03
C PRO A 276 17.46 -15.17 1.67
N LEU A 277 16.58 -14.24 1.28
CA LEU A 277 16.51 -12.94 1.91
C LEU A 277 15.75 -13.06 3.23
N SER A 278 16.38 -12.71 4.34
CA SER A 278 15.79 -12.85 5.66
C SER A 278 15.30 -11.52 6.25
N CYS A 279 14.05 -11.51 6.71
CA CYS A 279 13.37 -10.34 7.26
C CYS A 279 13.00 -10.58 8.72
N LYS A 280 13.35 -9.66 9.60
CA LYS A 280 12.78 -9.59 10.94
C LYS A 280 11.33 -9.12 10.83
N VAL A 281 10.45 -9.73 11.62
CA VAL A 281 9.06 -9.35 11.80
C VAL A 281 8.93 -8.92 13.25
N GLU A 282 9.29 -7.66 13.51
CA GLU A 282 9.26 -7.08 14.86
C GLU A 282 8.45 -5.78 14.88
N ARG A 283 8.34 -5.09 13.75
CA ARG A 283 7.67 -3.80 13.65
C ARG A 283 6.86 -3.70 12.38
N PHE A 284 5.69 -3.09 12.45
CA PHE A 284 4.88 -2.78 11.27
C PHE A 284 4.18 -1.44 11.46
N GLN A 285 3.61 -0.90 10.39
CA GLN A 285 3.12 0.48 10.36
C GLN A 285 1.68 0.53 9.87
N LEU A 286 0.86 1.36 10.52
CA LEU A 286 -0.38 1.87 9.95
C LEU A 286 -0.04 3.14 9.17
N LEU A 287 -0.29 3.10 7.87
CA LEU A 287 -0.05 4.25 6.99
C LEU A 287 -1.37 4.74 6.39
N PHE A 288 -1.45 6.04 6.11
CA PHE A 288 -2.65 6.66 5.54
C PHE A 288 -2.31 7.82 4.61
N LYS A 289 -3.26 8.22 3.78
CA LYS A 289 -3.20 9.47 3.01
C LYS A 289 -4.58 9.91 2.53
N ASN A 290 -4.67 11.17 2.09
CA ASN A 290 -5.81 11.66 1.35
C ASN A 290 -5.84 11.02 -0.06
N LYS A 291 -6.97 10.44 -0.44
CA LYS A 291 -7.18 9.72 -1.70
C LYS A 291 -7.13 10.63 -2.92
N SER A 292 -7.45 11.92 -2.77
CA SER A 292 -7.35 12.91 -3.86
C SER A 292 -5.91 13.37 -4.10
N GLN A 293 -5.00 13.13 -3.15
CA GLN A 293 -3.62 13.57 -3.23
C GLN A 293 -2.71 12.46 -3.78
N SER A 294 -1.94 12.81 -4.80
CA SER A 294 -0.77 12.04 -5.20
C SER A 294 0.32 12.21 -4.14
N GLY A 295 1.07 11.15 -3.87
CA GLY A 295 2.17 11.21 -2.91
C GLY A 295 2.38 9.91 -2.14
N PRO A 296 3.39 9.92 -1.24
CA PRO A 296 3.64 8.83 -0.31
C PRO A 296 2.50 8.71 0.71
N TYR A 297 2.46 7.57 1.40
CA TYR A 297 1.62 7.47 2.61
C TYR A 297 2.36 8.07 3.79
N LEU A 298 1.63 8.72 4.68
CA LEU A 298 2.15 9.15 5.97
C LEU A 298 2.03 8.01 6.97
N VAL A 299 3.02 7.85 7.84
CA VAL A 299 2.96 6.90 8.95
C VAL A 299 2.07 7.51 10.03
N TRP A 300 0.96 6.85 10.33
CA TRP A 300 0.10 7.21 11.46
C TRP A 300 0.74 6.76 12.77
N ARG A 301 1.09 5.47 12.84
CA ARG A 301 1.74 4.84 14.00
C ARG A 301 2.54 3.60 13.60
N ASP A 302 3.67 3.41 14.28
CA ASP A 302 4.41 2.16 14.35
C ASP A 302 3.90 1.27 15.49
N PHE A 303 3.86 -0.02 15.22
CA PHE A 303 3.57 -1.06 16.18
C PHE A 303 4.80 -1.95 16.33
N SER A 304 5.18 -2.22 17.56
CA SER A 304 6.25 -3.18 17.90
C SER A 304 5.62 -4.46 18.45
N LEU A 305 6.08 -5.61 17.96
CA LEU A 305 5.77 -6.91 18.51
C LEU A 305 6.60 -7.11 19.78
N LYS A 306 5.93 -7.48 20.88
CA LYS A 306 6.61 -7.61 22.18
C LYS A 306 7.31 -8.96 22.26
N LYS A 307 8.58 -8.96 22.64
CA LYS A 307 9.25 -10.20 23.05
C LYS A 307 8.46 -10.78 24.22
N ALA A 308 8.08 -12.05 24.13
CA ALA A 308 7.46 -12.72 25.26
C ALA A 308 8.40 -12.55 26.45
N GLU A 309 7.94 -11.92 27.53
CA GLU A 309 8.71 -11.85 28.76
C GLU A 309 9.03 -13.29 29.14
N ALA A 310 10.32 -13.61 29.24
CA ALA A 310 10.73 -14.92 29.71
C ALA A 310 10.14 -15.07 31.10
N VAL A 311 9.11 -15.90 31.23
CA VAL A 311 8.54 -16.25 32.53
C VAL A 311 9.66 -16.98 33.26
N ASN A 312 10.37 -16.26 34.13
CA ASN A 312 11.40 -16.82 35.01
C ASN A 312 10.71 -17.90 35.83
N SER A 313 10.89 -19.15 35.39
CA SER A 313 10.32 -20.37 35.98
C SER A 313 11.29 -20.91 37.01
#